data_AF-A0A4R3H568-F1
#
_entry.id   AF-A0A4R3H568-F1
#
_cell.length_a   1.000
_cell.length_b   1.000
_cell.length_c   1.000
_cell.angle_alpha   90.00
_cell.angle_beta   90.00
_cell.angle_gamma   90.00
#
_symmetry.space_group_name_H-M   'P 1'
#
loop_
_entity.id
_entity.type
_entity.pdbx_description
1 polymer ?
#
loop_
_entity_poly.entity_id
_entity_poly.type
_entity_poly.pdbx_seq_one_letter_code
_entity_poly.pdbx_strand_id
1 'polypeptide(L)'
;MGADHLWTPGQVDRRSEAFTANEEAFIAARDSFYMASMSETGWPYVQHRGGPPGFLRVIDETTLAFADFRGNRQYISVGNLDANDRVALILVDYPRRARLKILAHAERLALDAEPELLPKLLDPGYRAKPERIFRLRLAAFDWNCPQHIVPRFTEAEISRAVQPLHEKLEALEAENRALRERLAQAER
;
A
#
# COMPACT_ATOMS: atom_id res chain seq x y z
N MET A 1 -14.22 -11.61 -26.84
CA MET A 1 -14.21 -10.30 -26.16
C MET A 1 -13.25 -10.40 -24.99
N GLY A 2 -11.95 -10.20 -25.23
CA GLY A 2 -10.93 -10.22 -24.17
C GLY A 2 -10.76 -8.83 -23.56
N ALA A 3 -10.35 -8.75 -22.30
CA ALA A 3 -10.07 -7.48 -21.63
C ALA A 3 -8.83 -6.76 -22.19
N ASP A 4 -8.07 -7.39 -23.10
CA ASP A 4 -6.81 -6.88 -23.67
C ASP A 4 -6.95 -5.47 -24.26
N HIS A 5 -8.08 -5.15 -24.89
CA HIS A 5 -8.34 -3.80 -25.44
C HIS A 5 -8.42 -2.70 -24.38
N LEU A 6 -8.68 -3.06 -23.10
CA LEU A 6 -8.67 -2.13 -21.97
C LEU A 6 -7.25 -1.83 -21.47
N TRP A 7 -6.24 -2.58 -21.94
CA TRP A 7 -4.87 -2.53 -21.44
C TRP A 7 -3.82 -2.42 -22.57
N THR A 8 -4.27 -2.29 -23.82
CA THR A 8 -3.38 -2.13 -24.97
C THR A 8 -2.93 -0.66 -25.06
N PRO A 9 -1.60 -0.39 -25.14
CA PRO A 9 -1.07 0.96 -25.29
C PRO A 9 -1.74 1.70 -26.47
N GLY A 10 -2.15 2.95 -26.26
CA GLY A 10 -2.83 3.77 -27.27
C GLY A 10 -4.36 3.65 -27.39
N GLN A 11 -5.03 2.76 -26.63
CA GLN A 11 -6.51 2.71 -26.54
C GLN A 11 -7.09 3.17 -25.20
N VAL A 12 -6.25 3.30 -24.17
CA VAL A 12 -6.58 3.93 -22.88
C VAL A 12 -6.14 5.39 -22.94
N ASP A 13 -6.80 6.29 -22.19
CA ASP A 13 -6.33 7.67 -22.03
C ASP A 13 -4.82 7.66 -21.73
N ARG A 14 -4.02 8.42 -22.48
CA ARG A 14 -2.54 8.47 -22.35
C ARG A 14 -2.08 8.78 -20.93
N ARG A 15 -2.98 9.30 -20.08
CA ARG A 15 -2.77 9.49 -18.64
C ARG A 15 -2.43 8.21 -17.88
N SER A 16 -2.76 7.03 -18.41
CA SER A 16 -2.48 5.72 -17.79
C SER A 16 -1.10 5.13 -18.12
N GLU A 17 -0.29 5.84 -18.92
CA GLU A 17 1.04 5.38 -19.38
C GLU A 17 2.20 5.94 -18.53
N ALA A 18 1.94 6.93 -17.66
CA ALA A 18 2.93 7.53 -16.76
C ALA A 18 2.29 7.95 -15.42
N PHE A 19 2.97 7.69 -14.31
CA PHE A 19 2.55 8.11 -12.98
C PHE A 19 2.59 9.63 -12.85
N THR A 20 1.54 10.19 -12.27
CA THR A 20 1.49 11.61 -11.90
C THR A 20 1.63 11.75 -10.39
N ALA A 21 1.67 13.00 -9.90
CA ALA A 21 1.66 13.31 -8.48
C ALA A 21 0.50 12.64 -7.72
N ASN A 22 -0.64 12.37 -8.39
CA ASN A 22 -1.76 11.68 -7.77
C ASN A 22 -1.45 10.20 -7.46
N GLU A 23 -0.90 9.47 -8.44
CA GLU A 23 -0.51 8.08 -8.25
C GLU A 23 0.65 7.96 -7.26
N GLU A 24 1.64 8.85 -7.34
CA GLU A 24 2.75 8.91 -6.39
C GLU A 24 2.26 9.09 -4.95
N ALA A 25 1.41 10.10 -4.71
CA ALA A 25 0.86 10.36 -3.38
C ALA A 25 -0.01 9.18 -2.88
N PHE A 26 -0.80 8.56 -3.77
CA PHE A 26 -1.60 7.41 -3.41
C PHE A 26 -0.74 6.20 -3.03
N ILE A 27 0.28 5.88 -3.83
CA ILE A 27 1.18 4.75 -3.61
C ILE A 27 2.01 4.96 -2.34
N ALA A 28 2.54 6.16 -2.13
CA ALA A 28 3.32 6.52 -0.94
C ALA A 28 2.53 6.38 0.38
N ALA A 29 1.20 6.49 0.33
CA ALA A 29 0.33 6.32 1.49
C ALA A 29 -0.08 4.87 1.76
N ARG A 30 0.38 3.89 0.97
CA ARG A 30 0.07 2.46 1.17
C ARG A 30 1.16 1.76 1.96
N ASP A 31 0.73 0.99 2.94
CA ASP A 31 1.55 0.06 3.71
C ASP A 31 1.46 -1.38 3.18
N SER A 32 0.59 -1.63 2.20
CA SER A 32 0.35 -2.94 1.63
C SER A 32 -0.20 -2.88 0.21
N PHE A 33 0.04 -3.96 -0.55
CA PHE A 33 -0.58 -4.24 -1.83
C PHE A 33 -0.64 -5.75 -2.09
N TYR A 34 -1.46 -6.16 -3.06
CA TYR A 34 -1.42 -7.53 -3.56
C TYR A 34 -0.74 -7.56 -4.92
N MET A 35 0.12 -8.54 -5.14
CA MET A 35 0.84 -8.76 -6.39
C MET A 35 0.51 -10.12 -6.96
N ALA A 36 0.05 -10.15 -8.20
CA ALA A 36 -0.11 -11.34 -9.00
C ALA A 36 1.12 -11.52 -9.91
N SER A 37 1.53 -12.77 -10.09
CA SER A 37 2.58 -13.23 -11.01
C SER A 37 2.08 -14.50 -11.72
N MET A 38 2.66 -14.86 -12.86
CA MET A 38 2.26 -16.05 -13.60
C MET A 38 3.23 -17.20 -13.36
N SER A 39 2.74 -18.37 -12.98
CA SER A 39 3.56 -19.57 -12.95
C SER A 39 3.97 -20.01 -14.36
N GLU A 40 5.00 -20.85 -14.44
CA GLU A 40 5.42 -21.51 -15.69
C GLU A 40 4.29 -22.30 -16.35
N THR A 41 3.36 -22.81 -15.54
CA THR A 41 2.19 -23.56 -15.99
C THR A 41 0.99 -22.68 -16.35
N GLY A 42 1.13 -21.36 -16.29
CA GLY A 42 0.09 -20.39 -16.64
C GLY A 42 -0.96 -20.14 -15.54
N TRP A 43 -0.74 -20.62 -14.32
CA TRP A 43 -1.60 -20.28 -13.18
C TRP A 43 -1.21 -18.92 -12.59
N PRO A 44 -2.17 -18.02 -12.34
CA PRO A 44 -1.89 -16.80 -11.59
C PRO A 44 -1.63 -17.14 -10.12
N TYR A 45 -0.52 -16.65 -9.58
CA TYR A 45 -0.18 -16.72 -8.17
C TYR A 45 -0.23 -15.33 -7.56
N VAL A 46 -0.99 -15.17 -6.47
CA VAL A 46 -1.21 -13.88 -5.79
C VAL A 46 -0.60 -13.90 -4.40
N GLN A 47 0.11 -12.83 -4.05
CA GLN A 47 0.70 -12.66 -2.73
C GLN A 47 0.43 -11.26 -2.18
N HIS A 48 0.12 -11.19 -0.88
CA HIS A 48 0.13 -9.94 -0.14
C HIS A 48 1.57 -9.49 0.14
N ARG A 49 1.87 -8.23 -0.15
CA ARG A 49 3.12 -7.55 0.16
C ARG A 49 2.82 -6.42 1.14
N GLY A 50 3.53 -6.38 2.26
CA GLY A 50 3.35 -5.36 3.29
C GLY A 50 4.68 -4.83 3.79
N GLY A 51 4.67 -3.57 4.23
CA GLY A 51 5.83 -2.85 4.73
C GLY A 51 5.41 -1.54 5.41
N PRO A 52 6.35 -0.66 5.78
CA PRO A 52 6.00 0.68 6.23
C PRO A 52 5.25 1.45 5.12
N PRO A 53 4.41 2.45 5.46
CA PRO A 53 3.81 3.32 4.47
C PRO A 53 4.84 3.86 3.46
N GLY A 54 4.58 3.64 2.17
CA GLY A 54 5.46 4.06 1.08
C GLY A 54 6.64 3.13 0.84
N PHE A 55 6.61 1.88 1.31
CA PHE A 55 7.65 0.89 0.98
C PHE A 55 7.71 0.56 -0.52
N LEU A 56 6.57 0.65 -1.22
CA LEU A 56 6.53 0.72 -2.68
C LEU A 56 6.74 2.17 -3.09
N ARG A 57 7.78 2.43 -3.88
CA ARG A 57 8.16 3.79 -4.27
C ARG A 57 8.10 3.94 -5.78
N VAL A 58 7.55 5.07 -6.24
CA VAL A 58 7.72 5.55 -7.61
C VAL A 58 9.12 6.16 -7.68
N ILE A 59 9.97 5.66 -8.56
CA ILE A 59 11.36 6.12 -8.71
C ILE A 59 11.56 6.96 -9.98
N ASP A 60 10.66 6.82 -10.95
CA ASP A 60 10.47 7.72 -12.10
C ASP A 60 9.02 7.57 -12.63
N GLU A 61 8.66 8.37 -13.63
CA GLU A 61 7.31 8.43 -14.22
C GLU A 61 6.75 7.08 -14.69
N THR A 62 7.59 6.06 -14.90
CA THR A 62 7.16 4.74 -15.38
C THR A 62 7.71 3.59 -14.56
N THR A 63 8.35 3.86 -13.43
CA THR A 63 9.07 2.83 -12.68
C THR A 63 8.73 2.88 -11.21
N LEU A 64 8.33 1.73 -10.69
CA LEU A 64 8.19 1.47 -9.26
C LEU A 64 9.37 0.61 -8.79
N ALA A 65 9.68 0.70 -7.51
CA ALA A 65 10.56 -0.26 -6.87
C ALA A 65 10.20 -0.47 -5.40
N PHE A 66 10.50 -1.65 -4.88
CA PHE A 66 10.43 -1.95 -3.45
C PHE A 66 11.54 -2.91 -3.05
N ALA A 67 11.99 -2.78 -1.81
CA ALA A 67 12.88 -3.76 -1.20
C ALA A 67 12.06 -4.97 -0.76
N ASP A 68 12.44 -6.17 -1.19
CA ASP A 68 11.87 -7.42 -0.72
C ASP A 68 12.68 -7.93 0.47
N PHE A 69 12.00 -8.14 1.58
CA PHE A 69 12.62 -8.49 2.85
C PHE A 69 12.54 -9.99 3.09
N ARG A 70 13.46 -10.50 3.92
CA ARG A 70 13.48 -11.91 4.31
C ARG A 70 12.18 -12.33 4.98
N GLY A 71 11.30 -12.99 4.23
CA GLY A 71 10.02 -13.52 4.69
C GLY A 71 10.04 -15.03 4.95
N ASN A 72 8.91 -15.68 4.64
CA ASN A 72 8.70 -17.12 4.80
C ASN A 72 9.42 -18.00 3.75
N ARG A 73 10.28 -17.40 2.91
CA ARG A 73 11.11 -18.06 1.89
C ARG A 73 10.35 -18.89 0.85
N GLN A 74 9.08 -18.61 0.61
CA GLN A 74 8.32 -19.36 -0.39
C GLN A 74 8.79 -19.07 -1.82
N TYR A 75 9.44 -17.93 -2.10
CA TYR A 75 10.09 -17.56 -3.39
C TYR A 75 9.28 -17.85 -4.67
N ILE A 76 7.96 -18.07 -4.58
CA ILE A 76 7.11 -18.45 -5.73
C ILE A 76 7.06 -17.32 -6.74
N SER A 77 6.68 -16.10 -6.32
CA SER A 77 6.71 -14.95 -7.22
C SER A 77 8.09 -14.68 -7.79
N VAL A 78 9.15 -15.04 -7.07
CA VAL A 78 10.53 -14.84 -7.52
C VAL A 78 10.89 -15.80 -8.65
N GLY A 79 10.59 -17.10 -8.49
CA GLY A 79 10.81 -18.09 -9.55
C GLY A 79 9.89 -17.85 -10.75
N ASN A 80 8.66 -17.39 -10.53
CA ASN A 80 7.74 -17.04 -11.61
C ASN A 80 8.32 -15.97 -12.55
N LEU A 81 9.06 -14.98 -12.02
CA LEU A 81 9.67 -13.94 -12.85
C LEU A 81 10.74 -14.45 -13.81
N ASP A 82 11.36 -15.59 -13.51
CA ASP A 82 12.37 -16.17 -14.40
C ASP A 82 11.73 -16.72 -15.69
N ALA A 83 10.43 -17.05 -15.66
CA ALA A 83 9.66 -17.53 -16.82
C ALA A 83 8.69 -16.49 -17.40
N ASN A 84 8.15 -15.60 -16.58
CA ASN A 84 7.22 -14.55 -17.00
C ASN A 84 7.37 -13.31 -16.12
N ASP A 85 7.85 -12.22 -16.72
CA ASP A 85 8.08 -10.97 -16.02
C ASP A 85 6.80 -10.16 -15.76
N ARG A 86 5.66 -10.55 -16.32
CA ARG A 86 4.42 -9.79 -16.16
C ARG A 86 3.83 -9.99 -14.78
N VAL A 87 3.53 -8.87 -14.14
CA VAL A 87 2.85 -8.81 -12.85
C VAL A 87 1.66 -7.85 -12.89
N ALA A 88 0.71 -8.09 -11.99
CA ALA A 88 -0.39 -7.16 -11.74
C ALA A 88 -0.44 -6.81 -10.25
N LEU A 89 -0.55 -5.54 -9.93
CA LEU A 89 -0.66 -5.03 -8.57
C LEU A 89 -2.06 -4.45 -8.35
N ILE A 90 -2.57 -4.63 -7.14
CA ILE A 90 -3.74 -3.89 -6.65
C ILE A 90 -3.44 -3.27 -5.30
N LEU A 91 -3.66 -1.96 -5.23
CA LEU A 91 -3.51 -1.13 -4.06
C LEU A 91 -4.88 -0.57 -3.67
N VAL A 92 -5.23 -0.60 -2.39
CA VAL A 92 -6.57 -0.22 -1.92
C VAL A 92 -6.46 0.76 -0.75
N ASP A 93 -7.15 1.89 -0.85
CA ASP A 93 -7.44 2.80 0.24
C ASP A 93 -8.87 2.52 0.70
N TYR A 94 -9.02 1.74 1.78
CA TYR A 94 -10.34 1.40 2.29
C TYR A 94 -11.11 2.62 2.82
N PRO A 95 -10.51 3.52 3.65
CA PRO A 95 -11.19 4.73 4.10
C PRO A 95 -11.74 5.60 2.96
N ARG A 96 -10.93 5.88 1.94
CA ARG A 96 -11.32 6.73 0.79
C ARG A 96 -12.04 5.95 -0.30
N ARG A 97 -12.16 4.63 -0.16
CA ARG A 97 -12.77 3.71 -1.14
C ARG A 97 -12.14 3.83 -2.53
N ALA A 98 -10.82 4.06 -2.58
CA ALA A 98 -10.09 4.19 -3.83
C ALA A 98 -9.26 2.92 -4.08
N ARG A 99 -9.13 2.52 -5.33
CA ARG A 99 -8.23 1.42 -5.72
C ARG A 99 -7.48 1.74 -7.01
N LEU A 100 -6.20 1.45 -6.99
CA LEU A 100 -5.30 1.58 -8.14
C LEU A 100 -4.87 0.18 -8.55
N LYS A 101 -5.08 -0.16 -9.83
CA LYS A 101 -4.54 -1.39 -10.44
C LYS A 101 -3.39 -1.01 -11.34
N ILE A 102 -2.32 -1.79 -11.31
CA ILE A 102 -1.11 -1.54 -12.11
C ILE A 102 -0.73 -2.84 -12.80
N LEU A 103 -0.48 -2.78 -14.10
CA LEU A 103 0.19 -3.83 -14.86
C LEU A 103 1.64 -3.41 -15.07
N ALA A 104 2.58 -4.32 -14.86
CA ALA A 104 3.99 -4.01 -14.98
C ALA A 104 4.82 -5.23 -15.41
N HIS A 105 6.00 -4.95 -15.93
CA HIS A 105 7.08 -5.91 -16.08
C HIS A 105 7.99 -5.82 -14.86
N ALA A 106 8.14 -6.90 -14.12
CA ALA A 106 8.95 -6.96 -12.92
C ALA A 106 10.26 -7.69 -13.17
N GLU A 107 11.34 -7.12 -12.64
CA GLU A 107 12.64 -7.74 -12.59
C GLU A 107 13.18 -7.70 -11.17
N ARG A 108 14.10 -8.63 -10.88
CA ARG A 108 14.81 -8.65 -9.61
C ARG A 108 16.22 -8.13 -9.79
N LEU A 109 16.61 -7.27 -8.87
CA LEU A 109 17.97 -6.77 -8.78
C LEU A 109 18.60 -7.27 -7.47
N ALA A 110 19.89 -7.59 -7.55
CA ALA A 110 20.71 -7.75 -6.36
C ALA A 110 20.80 -6.41 -5.62
N LEU A 111 21.07 -6.46 -4.31
CA LEU A 111 21.10 -5.27 -3.45
C LEU A 111 22.21 -4.28 -3.85
N ASP A 112 23.28 -4.78 -4.46
CA ASP A 112 24.46 -4.06 -4.92
C ASP A 112 24.45 -3.75 -6.43
N ALA A 113 23.44 -4.22 -7.17
CA ALA A 113 23.34 -3.98 -8.61
C ALA A 113 23.23 -2.49 -8.95
N GLU A 114 22.52 -1.73 -8.11
CA GLU A 114 22.36 -0.28 -8.22
C GLU A 114 22.53 0.37 -6.84
N PRO A 115 23.76 0.80 -6.48
CA PRO A 115 24.08 1.31 -5.15
C PRO A 115 23.19 2.49 -4.70
N GLU A 116 22.72 3.29 -5.65
CA GLU A 116 21.88 4.47 -5.41
C GLU A 116 20.39 4.14 -5.21
N LEU A 117 19.95 2.93 -5.56
CA LEU A 117 18.54 2.55 -5.51
C LEU A 117 18.15 2.05 -4.11
N LEU A 118 18.93 1.16 -3.51
CA LEU A 118 18.60 0.57 -2.21
C LEU A 118 18.37 1.63 -1.12
N PRO A 119 19.23 2.66 -0.94
CA PRO A 119 19.02 3.68 0.08
C PRO A 119 17.69 4.43 -0.07
N LYS A 120 17.20 4.59 -1.31
CA LYS A 120 15.90 5.22 -1.57
C LYS A 120 14.75 4.34 -1.12
N LEU A 121 14.90 3.02 -1.13
CA LEU A 121 13.83 2.06 -0.82
C LEU A 121 13.73 1.75 0.67
N LEU A 122 14.80 1.91 1.43
CA LEU A 122 14.81 1.61 2.86
C LEU A 122 14.17 2.72 3.69
N ASP A 123 13.45 2.32 4.73
CA ASP A 123 13.03 3.20 5.81
C ASP A 123 14.00 2.99 6.99
N PRO A 124 14.69 4.04 7.49
CA PRO A 124 15.61 3.92 8.63
C PRO A 124 14.98 3.30 9.88
N GLY A 125 13.66 3.44 10.07
CA GLY A 125 12.93 2.86 11.19
C GLY A 125 12.56 1.39 11.01
N TYR A 126 12.68 0.84 9.79
CA TYR A 126 12.21 -0.51 9.47
C TYR A 126 13.34 -1.54 9.58
N ARG A 127 13.27 -2.39 10.61
CA ARG A 127 14.35 -3.33 10.99
C ARG A 127 14.46 -4.59 10.12
N ALA A 128 13.68 -4.72 9.07
CA ALA A 128 13.70 -5.91 8.22
C ALA A 128 14.95 -5.92 7.33
N LYS A 129 15.57 -7.09 7.16
CA LYS A 129 16.76 -7.24 6.31
C LYS A 129 16.33 -7.39 4.85
N PRO A 130 16.70 -6.47 3.94
CA PRO A 130 16.40 -6.62 2.53
C PRO A 130 17.19 -7.80 1.97
N GLU A 131 16.60 -8.56 1.05
CA GLU A 131 17.25 -9.66 0.33
C GLU A 131 17.48 -9.34 -1.14
N ARG A 132 16.61 -8.52 -1.73
CA ARG A 132 16.63 -8.14 -3.15
C ARG A 132 15.78 -6.90 -3.37
N ILE A 133 15.88 -6.33 -4.56
CA ILE A 133 15.01 -5.25 -5.02
C ILE A 133 14.12 -5.80 -6.12
N PHE A 134 12.85 -5.45 -6.09
CA PHE A 134 11.96 -5.57 -7.24
C PHE A 134 11.89 -4.21 -7.92
N ARG A 135 12.19 -4.17 -9.22
CA ARG A 135 11.92 -3.03 -10.08
C ARG A 135 10.76 -3.39 -11.00
N LEU A 136 9.79 -2.50 -11.11
CA LEU A 136 8.59 -2.72 -11.91
C LEU A 136 8.43 -1.60 -12.92
N ARG A 137 8.48 -1.96 -14.20
CA ARG A 137 8.27 -1.04 -15.33
C ARG A 137 6.79 -1.05 -15.69
N LEU A 138 6.17 0.12 -15.61
CA LEU A 138 4.76 0.33 -15.87
C LEU A 138 4.42 -0.10 -17.30
N ALA A 139 3.38 -0.93 -17.43
CA ALA A 139 2.74 -1.22 -18.71
C ALA A 139 1.43 -0.43 -18.84
N ALA A 140 0.63 -0.37 -17.77
CA ALA A 140 -0.58 0.45 -17.70
C ALA A 140 -1.06 0.56 -16.23
N PHE A 141 -1.84 1.58 -15.91
CA PHE A 141 -2.61 1.61 -14.67
C PHE A 141 -4.03 2.10 -14.88
N ASP A 142 -4.90 1.80 -13.93
CA ASP A 142 -6.31 2.22 -13.96
C ASP A 142 -6.90 2.41 -12.56
N TRP A 143 -7.75 3.42 -12.46
CA TRP A 143 -8.55 3.75 -11.30
C TRP A 143 -9.97 3.21 -11.48
N ASN A 144 -10.36 2.29 -10.61
CA ASN A 144 -11.69 1.69 -10.69
C ASN A 144 -12.72 2.40 -9.78
N CYS A 145 -14.01 2.23 -10.09
CA CYS A 145 -15.16 2.76 -9.34
C CYS A 145 -15.15 2.41 -7.82
N PRO A 146 -15.43 3.37 -6.91
CA PRO A 146 -15.38 3.16 -5.45
C PRO A 146 -16.49 2.25 -4.89
N GLN A 147 -17.43 1.80 -5.73
CA GLN A 147 -18.53 0.94 -5.31
C GLN A 147 -18.04 -0.35 -4.64
N HIS A 148 -18.82 -0.79 -3.64
CA HIS A 148 -18.61 -2.02 -2.86
C HIS A 148 -17.29 -2.13 -2.07
N ILE A 149 -16.47 -1.08 -2.00
CA ILE A 149 -15.39 -1.02 -1.02
C ILE A 149 -15.98 -0.57 0.32
N VAL A 150 -16.08 -1.51 1.26
CA VAL A 150 -16.46 -1.21 2.65
C VAL A 150 -15.28 -0.48 3.32
N PRO A 151 -15.50 0.71 3.90
CA PRO A 151 -14.48 1.41 4.66
C PRO A 151 -13.97 0.55 5.82
N ARG A 152 -12.65 0.50 5.97
CA ARG A 152 -11.94 -0.16 7.05
C ARG A 152 -10.89 0.81 7.55
N PHE A 153 -10.74 0.88 8.86
CA PHE A 153 -9.82 1.79 9.53
C PHE A 153 -8.84 0.98 10.36
N THR A 154 -7.61 1.47 10.43
CA THR A 154 -6.61 0.95 11.36
C THR A 154 -6.96 1.33 12.79
N GLU A 155 -6.40 0.59 13.76
CA GLU A 155 -6.54 0.92 15.17
C GLU A 155 -6.09 2.36 15.46
N ALA A 156 -4.95 2.78 14.91
CA ALA A 156 -4.41 4.12 15.09
C ALA A 156 -5.34 5.23 14.56
N GLU A 157 -6.01 5.00 13.41
CA GLU A 157 -7.02 5.93 12.88
C GLU A 157 -8.25 6.00 13.79
N ILE A 158 -8.73 4.86 14.29
CA ILE A 158 -9.86 4.81 15.20
C ILE A 158 -9.52 5.53 16.51
N SER A 159 -8.37 5.20 17.13
CA SER A 159 -7.90 5.83 18.36
C SER A 159 -7.83 7.35 18.22
N ARG A 160 -7.29 7.85 17.09
CA ARG A 160 -7.23 9.29 16.82
C ARG A 160 -8.62 9.92 16.69
N ALA A 161 -9.55 9.23 16.02
CA ALA A 161 -10.92 9.73 15.83
C ALA A 161 -11.72 9.81 17.14
N VAL A 162 -11.50 8.87 18.07
CA VAL A 162 -12.21 8.82 19.36
C VAL A 162 -11.54 9.63 20.47
N GLN A 163 -10.28 10.05 20.29
CA GLN A 163 -9.51 10.78 21.29
C GLN A 163 -10.23 12.00 21.88
N PRO A 164 -10.85 12.90 21.08
CA PRO A 164 -11.57 14.05 21.65
C PRO A 164 -12.79 13.67 22.49
N LEU A 165 -13.40 12.51 22.20
CA LEU A 165 -14.53 11.99 22.99
C LEU A 165 -14.04 11.49 24.35
N HIS A 166 -12.89 10.81 24.40
CA HIS A 166 -12.27 10.40 25.66
C HIS A 166 -11.90 11.61 26.54
N GLU A 167 -11.27 12.63 25.95
CA GLU A 167 -10.91 13.87 26.69
C GLU A 167 -12.16 14.56 27.28
N LYS A 168 -13.25 14.60 26.52
CA LYS A 168 -14.52 15.16 27.00
C LYS A 168 -15.14 14.31 28.11
N LEU A 169 -15.07 12.98 28.01
CA LEU A 169 -15.56 12.08 29.05
C LEU A 169 -14.80 12.28 30.35
N GLU A 170 -13.47 12.34 30.32
CA GLU A 170 -12.65 12.60 31.49
C GLU A 170 -12.99 13.95 32.15
N ALA A 171 -13.17 15.00 31.36
CA ALA A 171 -13.57 16.31 31.84
C ALA A 171 -14.96 16.30 32.51
N LEU A 172 -15.94 15.66 31.86
CA LEU A 172 -17.30 15.55 32.42
C LEU A 172 -17.35 14.68 33.67
N GLU A 173 -16.53 13.63 33.75
CA GLU A 173 -16.41 12.81 34.95
C GLU A 173 -15.78 13.59 36.10
N ALA A 174 -14.75 14.41 35.82
CA ALA A 174 -14.16 15.30 36.81
C ALA A 174 -15.15 16.35 37.32
N GLU A 175 -15.91 16.98 36.42
CA GLU A 175 -16.95 17.93 36.79
C GLU A 175 -18.04 17.27 37.64
N ASN A 176 -18.53 16.09 37.24
CA ASN A 176 -19.53 15.35 38.01
C ASN A 176 -19.03 14.99 39.42
N ARG A 177 -17.76 14.57 39.56
CA ARG A 177 -17.16 14.32 40.88
C ARG A 177 -17.19 15.59 41.74
N ALA A 178 -16.73 16.71 41.19
CA ALA A 178 -16.70 17.99 41.91
C ALA A 178 -18.12 18.48 42.30
N LEU A 179 -19.11 18.34 41.40
CA LEU A 179 -20.49 18.70 41.68
C LEU A 179 -21.12 17.82 42.77
N ARG A 180 -20.86 16.51 42.74
CA ARG A 180 -21.34 15.58 43.78
C ARG A 180 -20.74 15.89 45.15
N GLU A 181 -19.45 16.22 45.21
CA GLU A 181 -18.79 16.64 46.45
C GLU A 181 -19.41 17.94 47.00
N ARG A 182 -19.67 18.94 46.13
CA ARG A 182 -20.33 20.19 46.52
C ARG A 182 -21.75 19.97 47.03
N LEU A 183 -22.52 19.09 46.38
CA LEU A 183 -23.89 18.77 46.80
C LEU A 183 -23.88 18.11 48.19
N ALA A 184 -23.00 17.12 48.39
CA ALA A 184 -22.86 16.43 49.68
C ALA A 184 -22.39 17.36 50.82
N GLN A 185 -21.66 18.43 50.50
CA GLN A 185 -21.29 19.48 51.47
C GLN A 185 -22.46 20.41 51.79
N ALA A 186 -23.32 20.73 50.81
CA ALA A 186 -24.48 21.60 51.00
C ALA A 186 -25.62 20.91 51.77
N GLU A 187 -25.66 19.59 51.77
CA GLU A 187 -26.66 18.76 52.50
C GLU A 187 -26.27 18.44 53.95
N ARG A 188 -25.07 18.85 54.41
CA ARG A 188 -24.59 18.72 55.80
C ARG A 188 -24.81 20.00 56.59
#